data_AF-D8SZB3-F1
#
_entry.id   AF-D8SZB3-F1
#
_cell.length_a   1.000
_cell.length_b   1.000
_cell.length_c   1.000
_cell.angle_alpha   90.00
_cell.angle_beta   90.00
_cell.angle_gamma   90.00
#
_symmetry.space_group_name_H-M   'P 1'
#
loop_
_entity.id
_entity.type
_entity.pdbx_description
1 polymer ?
#
loop_
_entity_poly.entity_id
_entity_poly.type
_entity_poly.pdbx_seq_one_letter_code
_entity_poly.pdbx_strand_id
1 'polypeptide(L)'
;MLSAARQVEEQEQAAVPLLGSKKGAGYPGCPGCKAAHLQRKNAPVPYKLLGFLGVVTLANCLPISVLYPFVYFMVKDFHVAKSDEDIGYYAGWLGSSFMAGRAVTGLFWGRIADKYGRKSAMYLGITSVLVFNTLFGMSTNFAMALVTRFILGSFNGILGVVKAYASEICSEEHQAVSMSTNDIQVGTTWGLGLIVGPSLGGFLAQPAEKFPNVFTKGSIFARFPYLLQALCVSAFALVALFVIPALPETLHKHHNTVKDEESSVERSEKEDQSIWTNWPLMASTVVYCLWSLHNIAYTEIFSLWSVSPRADGGLGFTSSDVGAVLGVSGFAMLVTQTLLFPVVARLIGAIRSYRYAALITVPLLISYPFFNKIHNSTWTHIVVFSASILKFVLSVAAFTGSFMLTNNTVKQRQRGAANGFSVSVVSVFKAIGPAAGGIVFAWAQTRQDAWFLPGDHLVFFFLNVFAFLTVISTFEPFLPRSADKLMEEDI
;
A
#
# COMPACT_ATOMS: atom_id res chain seq x y z
N MET A 1 73.18 26.00 -31.03
CA MET A 1 71.99 26.86 -30.87
C MET A 1 70.93 26.44 -31.85
N LEU A 2 70.07 25.48 -31.52
CA LEU A 2 70.11 24.48 -30.45
C LEU A 2 68.82 23.70 -30.68
N SER A 3 68.89 22.39 -30.55
CA SER A 3 67.75 21.46 -30.50
C SER A 3 66.73 21.76 -29.38
N ALA A 4 66.78 22.95 -28.78
CA ALA A 4 65.85 23.50 -27.82
C ALA A 4 64.60 24.11 -28.48
N ALA A 5 64.62 24.45 -29.78
CA ALA A 5 63.44 25.02 -30.44
C ALA A 5 62.43 23.98 -30.95
N ARG A 6 62.83 22.70 -31.07
CA ARG A 6 61.95 21.61 -31.54
C ARG A 6 61.41 20.71 -30.42
N GLN A 7 61.86 20.90 -29.18
CA GLN A 7 61.29 20.25 -28.00
C GLN A 7 60.17 21.08 -27.33
N VAL A 8 59.99 22.33 -27.73
CA VAL A 8 58.92 23.20 -27.19
C VAL A 8 57.57 22.92 -27.85
N GLU A 9 57.54 22.44 -29.11
CA GLU A 9 56.28 22.05 -29.78
C GLU A 9 55.77 20.65 -29.41
N GLU A 10 56.59 19.78 -28.80
CA GLU A 10 56.14 18.44 -28.34
C GLU A 10 55.78 18.39 -26.84
N GLN A 11 56.04 19.46 -26.07
CA GLN A 11 55.55 19.58 -24.69
C GLN A 11 54.19 20.32 -24.58
N GLU A 12 53.66 20.86 -25.68
CA GLU A 12 52.33 21.49 -25.70
C GLU A 12 51.16 20.48 -25.84
N GLN A 13 51.45 19.17 -25.77
CA GLN A 13 50.43 18.11 -25.62
C GLN A 13 50.34 17.51 -24.21
N ALA A 14 51.11 18.02 -23.25
CA ALA A 14 51.13 17.55 -21.86
C ALA A 14 50.81 18.67 -20.86
N ALA A 15 49.75 19.42 -21.11
CA ALA A 15 49.16 20.30 -20.09
C ALA A 15 47.65 20.39 -20.30
N VAL A 16 46.95 19.28 -20.05
CA VAL A 16 45.52 19.35 -19.73
C VAL A 16 45.43 20.20 -18.45
N PRO A 17 44.71 21.33 -18.45
CA PRO A 17 44.65 22.19 -17.29
C PRO A 17 43.99 21.43 -16.14
N LEU A 18 44.79 21.06 -15.13
CA LEU A 18 44.38 20.39 -13.89
C LEU A 18 43.59 21.31 -12.93
N LEU A 19 43.07 22.44 -13.42
CA LEU A 19 42.27 23.40 -12.66
C LEU A 19 41.01 23.79 -13.43
N GLY A 20 40.28 22.78 -13.91
CA GLY A 20 38.86 22.89 -14.24
C GLY A 20 38.10 22.00 -13.27
N SER A 21 37.55 22.57 -12.21
CA SER A 21 36.65 21.88 -11.28
C SER A 21 35.49 21.26 -12.09
N LYS A 22 35.59 19.95 -12.38
CA LYS A 22 34.51 19.13 -12.93
C LYS A 22 33.40 18.96 -11.90
N LYS A 23 32.68 20.04 -11.56
CA LYS A 23 31.37 19.98 -10.89
C LYS A 23 30.35 19.44 -11.90
N GLY A 24 30.39 18.14 -12.18
CA GLY A 24 29.35 17.50 -13.00
C GLY A 24 29.72 16.21 -13.76
N ALA A 25 31.00 15.83 -13.82
CA ALA A 25 31.39 14.56 -14.43
C ALA A 25 31.37 13.46 -13.35
N GLY A 26 30.24 12.77 -13.23
CA GLY A 26 30.09 11.65 -12.31
C GLY A 26 31.15 10.56 -12.52
N TYR A 27 31.51 9.84 -11.44
CA TYR A 27 32.53 8.78 -11.48
C TYR A 27 32.18 7.71 -12.53
N PRO A 28 33.06 7.42 -13.52
CA PRO A 28 32.82 6.41 -14.53
C PRO A 28 32.78 5.03 -13.87
N GLY A 29 31.58 4.46 -13.73
CA GLY A 29 31.34 3.16 -13.09
C GLY A 29 30.38 3.20 -11.90
N CYS A 30 30.08 4.38 -11.36
CA CYS A 30 29.10 4.53 -10.27
C CYS A 30 27.66 4.57 -10.82
N PRO A 31 26.76 3.63 -10.45
CA PRO A 31 25.39 3.60 -10.96
C PRO A 31 24.59 4.86 -10.61
N GLY A 32 24.64 5.32 -9.36
CA GLY A 32 23.98 6.55 -8.94
C GLY A 32 24.49 7.80 -9.66
N CYS A 33 25.79 7.87 -9.98
CA CYS A 33 26.34 8.98 -10.76
C CYS A 33 25.84 8.98 -12.22
N LYS A 34 25.49 7.83 -12.79
CA LYS A 34 24.83 7.76 -14.11
C LYS A 34 23.39 8.26 -14.03
N ALA A 35 22.69 7.99 -12.93
CA ALA A 35 21.32 8.48 -12.69
C ALA A 35 21.25 9.97 -12.31
N ALA A 36 22.36 10.56 -11.82
CA ALA A 36 22.41 11.94 -11.33
C ALA A 36 22.02 13.02 -12.36
N HIS A 37 22.01 12.73 -13.67
CA HIS A 37 21.51 13.67 -14.66
C HIS A 37 20.00 13.97 -14.51
N LEU A 38 19.23 13.01 -13.95
CA LEU A 38 17.79 13.16 -13.67
C LEU A 38 17.52 14.11 -12.50
N GLN A 39 18.54 14.37 -11.66
CA GLN A 39 18.46 15.26 -10.51
C GLN A 39 18.91 16.69 -10.81
N ARG A 40 19.31 16.99 -12.06
CA ARG A 40 19.81 18.32 -12.44
C ARG A 40 18.71 19.38 -12.31
N LYS A 41 19.12 20.61 -12.00
CA LYS A 41 18.23 21.79 -12.03
C LYS A 41 17.58 21.90 -13.42
N ASN A 42 16.26 22.09 -13.48
CA ASN A 42 15.42 22.07 -14.69
C ASN A 42 15.24 20.71 -15.40
N ALA A 43 15.61 19.57 -14.80
CA ALA A 43 15.32 18.26 -15.41
C ALA A 43 13.81 17.98 -15.41
N PRO A 44 13.21 17.51 -16.53
CA PRO A 44 11.78 17.21 -16.58
C PRO A 44 11.42 16.01 -15.70
N VAL A 45 10.17 15.96 -15.22
CA VAL A 45 9.67 14.83 -14.41
C VAL A 45 9.72 13.53 -15.24
N PRO A 46 10.36 12.45 -14.74
CA PRO A 46 10.53 11.21 -15.49
C PRO A 46 9.28 10.32 -15.43
N TYR A 47 8.18 10.75 -16.07
CA TYR A 47 6.90 10.03 -16.07
C TYR A 47 6.99 8.57 -16.53
N LYS A 48 7.90 8.24 -17.46
CA LYS A 48 8.11 6.86 -17.92
C LYS A 48 8.68 5.97 -16.80
N LEU A 49 9.64 6.47 -16.02
CA LEU A 49 10.22 5.72 -14.90
C LEU A 49 9.21 5.55 -13.77
N LEU A 50 8.42 6.59 -13.51
CA LEU A 50 7.29 6.53 -12.59
C LEU A 50 6.25 5.48 -13.03
N GLY A 51 5.90 5.42 -14.32
CA GLY A 51 5.03 4.36 -14.86
C GLY A 51 5.55 2.94 -14.62
N PHE A 52 6.84 2.70 -14.86
CA PHE A 52 7.49 1.42 -14.56
C PHE A 52 7.47 1.08 -13.07
N LEU A 53 7.73 2.07 -12.21
CA LEU A 53 7.60 1.94 -10.76
C LEU A 53 6.16 1.59 -10.34
N GLY A 54 5.17 2.09 -11.07
CA GLY A 54 3.74 1.77 -10.87
C GLY A 54 3.43 0.31 -11.14
N VAL A 55 3.99 -0.28 -12.19
CA VAL A 55 3.83 -1.71 -12.50
C VAL A 55 4.41 -2.59 -11.38
N VAL A 56 5.62 -2.26 -10.90
CA VAL A 56 6.27 -2.95 -9.77
C VAL A 56 5.42 -2.84 -8.50
N THR A 57 4.91 -1.64 -8.22
CA THR A 57 4.06 -1.41 -7.05
C THR A 57 2.74 -2.16 -7.14
N LEU A 58 2.14 -2.25 -8.34
CA LEU A 58 0.90 -2.96 -8.57
C LEU A 58 1.07 -4.46 -8.34
N ALA A 59 2.15 -5.04 -8.87
CA ALA A 59 2.49 -6.45 -8.64
C ALA A 59 2.65 -6.78 -7.15
N ASN A 60 3.19 -5.84 -6.38
CA ASN A 60 3.35 -5.97 -4.94
C ASN A 60 2.02 -5.84 -4.16
N CYS A 61 1.06 -5.06 -4.68
CA CYS A 61 -0.25 -4.85 -4.06
C CYS A 61 -1.27 -5.97 -4.35
N LEU A 62 -1.22 -6.60 -5.54
CA LEU A 62 -2.19 -7.62 -5.96
C LEU A 62 -2.36 -8.79 -4.98
N PRO A 63 -1.29 -9.36 -4.38
CA PRO A 63 -1.46 -10.42 -3.40
C PRO A 63 -2.33 -10.00 -2.22
N ILE A 64 -2.30 -8.73 -1.79
CA ILE A 64 -3.10 -8.27 -0.65
C ILE A 64 -4.59 -8.29 -1.00
N SER A 65 -4.95 -7.71 -2.14
CA SER A 65 -6.34 -7.47 -2.51
C SER A 65 -7.05 -8.69 -3.10
N VAL A 66 -6.30 -9.63 -3.71
CA VAL A 66 -6.88 -10.83 -4.32
C VAL A 66 -7.54 -11.75 -3.30
N LEU A 67 -7.10 -11.73 -2.03
CA LEU A 67 -7.57 -12.64 -0.97
C LEU A 67 -9.03 -12.39 -0.57
N TYR A 68 -9.48 -11.14 -0.56
CA TYR A 68 -10.76 -10.73 0.03
C TYR A 68 -11.97 -11.54 -0.46
N PRO A 69 -12.21 -11.75 -1.77
CA PRO A 69 -13.43 -12.40 -2.24
C PRO A 69 -13.51 -13.91 -1.94
N PHE A 70 -12.39 -14.56 -1.62
CA PHE A 70 -12.34 -16.01 -1.49
C PHE A 70 -11.84 -16.51 -0.13
N VAL A 71 -11.37 -15.63 0.77
CA VAL A 71 -10.82 -16.02 2.08
C VAL A 71 -11.78 -16.88 2.89
N TYR A 72 -13.08 -16.54 2.88
CA TYR A 72 -14.13 -17.31 3.56
C TYR A 72 -14.20 -18.74 3.03
N PHE A 73 -14.29 -18.89 1.70
CA PHE A 73 -14.37 -20.19 1.04
C PHE A 73 -13.09 -21.00 1.26
N MET A 74 -11.93 -20.36 1.25
CA MET A 74 -10.65 -21.06 1.45
C MET A 74 -10.53 -21.65 2.86
N VAL A 75 -10.95 -20.91 3.87
CA VAL A 75 -10.99 -21.42 5.25
C VAL A 75 -12.02 -22.53 5.39
N LYS A 76 -13.18 -22.42 4.74
CA LYS A 76 -14.21 -23.45 4.70
C LYS A 76 -13.71 -24.75 4.05
N ASP A 77 -13.02 -24.64 2.92
CA ASP A 77 -12.45 -25.78 2.16
C ASP A 77 -11.30 -26.49 2.91
N PHE A 78 -10.62 -25.79 3.82
CA PHE A 78 -9.60 -26.42 4.67
C PHE A 78 -10.17 -27.22 5.85
N HIS A 79 -11.48 -27.14 6.10
CA HIS A 79 -12.17 -27.87 7.18
C HIS A 79 -11.51 -27.70 8.56
N VAL A 80 -10.94 -26.52 8.84
CA VAL A 80 -10.28 -26.20 10.12
C VAL A 80 -11.27 -25.63 11.15
N ALA A 81 -12.31 -24.95 10.68
CA ALA A 81 -13.38 -24.41 11.53
C ALA A 81 -14.36 -25.54 11.92
N LYS A 82 -14.77 -25.58 13.19
CA LYS A 82 -15.71 -26.61 13.69
C LYS A 82 -17.17 -26.27 13.33
N SER A 83 -17.49 -24.97 13.29
CA SER A 83 -18.76 -24.42 12.84
C SER A 83 -18.52 -23.31 11.82
N ASP A 84 -19.57 -22.92 11.09
CA ASP A 84 -19.49 -21.80 10.15
C ASP A 84 -19.20 -20.46 10.88
N GLU A 85 -19.48 -20.36 12.19
CA GLU A 85 -19.16 -19.18 13.02
C GLU A 85 -17.65 -18.99 13.24
N ASP A 86 -16.90 -20.09 13.34
CA ASP A 86 -15.45 -20.06 13.57
C ASP A 86 -14.66 -19.65 12.32
N ILE A 87 -15.28 -19.69 11.13
CA ILE A 87 -14.61 -19.37 9.85
C ILE A 87 -14.02 -17.95 9.90
N GLY A 88 -14.77 -17.00 10.46
CA GLY A 88 -14.32 -15.61 10.59
C GLY A 88 -13.03 -15.46 11.40
N TYR A 89 -12.87 -16.25 12.46
CA TYR A 89 -11.68 -16.24 13.32
C TYR A 89 -10.43 -16.62 12.53
N TYR A 90 -10.48 -17.75 11.81
CA TYR A 90 -9.34 -18.23 11.02
C TYR A 90 -9.07 -17.35 9.80
N ALA A 91 -10.12 -16.84 9.14
CA ALA A 91 -9.96 -15.91 8.02
C ALA A 91 -9.25 -14.62 8.43
N GLY A 92 -9.61 -14.04 9.59
CA GLY A 92 -8.96 -12.85 10.12
C GLY A 92 -7.46 -13.06 10.39
N TRP A 93 -7.07 -14.20 10.95
CA TRP A 93 -5.64 -14.55 11.12
C TRP A 93 -4.92 -14.71 9.77
N LEU A 94 -5.58 -15.36 8.80
CA LEU A 94 -5.03 -15.52 7.46
C LEU A 94 -4.83 -14.17 6.75
N GLY A 95 -5.82 -13.27 6.81
CA GLY A 95 -5.73 -11.90 6.29
C GLY A 95 -4.65 -11.06 6.97
N SER A 96 -4.44 -11.26 8.28
CA SER A 96 -3.44 -10.54 9.07
C SER A 96 -2.01 -10.98 8.82
N SER A 97 -1.79 -12.27 8.52
CA SER A 97 -0.45 -12.87 8.40
C SER A 97 0.49 -12.13 7.46
N PHE A 98 -0.02 -11.68 6.30
CA PHE A 98 0.74 -10.90 5.33
C PHE A 98 1.20 -9.56 5.92
N MET A 99 0.28 -8.82 6.55
CA MET A 99 0.58 -7.51 7.13
C MET A 99 1.51 -7.64 8.33
N ALA A 100 1.37 -8.71 9.12
CA ALA A 100 2.25 -9.03 10.24
C ALA A 100 3.70 -9.27 9.77
N GLY A 101 3.90 -10.07 8.72
CA GLY A 101 5.23 -10.27 8.12
C GLY A 101 5.84 -8.95 7.63
N ARG A 102 5.04 -8.10 6.99
CA ARG A 102 5.50 -6.78 6.54
C ARG A 102 5.84 -5.85 7.69
N ALA A 103 5.08 -5.88 8.79
CA ALA A 103 5.33 -5.05 9.97
C ALA A 103 6.68 -5.38 10.62
N VAL A 104 7.04 -6.66 10.71
CA VAL A 104 8.33 -7.12 11.29
C VAL A 104 9.52 -6.66 10.44
N THR A 105 9.37 -6.64 9.12
CA THR A 105 10.50 -6.48 8.18
C THR A 105 10.55 -5.14 7.45
N GLY A 106 9.52 -4.28 7.58
CA GLY A 106 9.42 -3.04 6.81
C GLY A 106 10.62 -2.10 6.98
N LEU A 107 11.05 -1.86 8.22
CA LEU A 107 12.23 -1.03 8.51
C LEU A 107 13.56 -1.71 8.11
N PHE A 108 13.58 -3.03 8.05
CA PHE A 108 14.75 -3.80 7.64
C PHE A 108 15.00 -3.67 6.14
N TRP A 109 13.94 -3.70 5.32
CA TRP A 109 14.05 -3.52 3.87
C TRP A 109 14.51 -2.12 3.45
N GLY A 110 14.16 -1.07 4.21
CA GLY A 110 14.72 0.26 4.00
C GLY A 110 16.25 0.25 4.11
N ARG A 111 16.79 -0.32 5.20
CA ARG A 111 18.25 -0.44 5.42
C ARG A 111 18.94 -1.30 4.37
N ILE A 112 18.31 -2.41 3.95
CA ILE A 112 18.84 -3.25 2.86
C ILE A 112 18.89 -2.47 1.55
N ALA A 113 17.84 -1.74 1.22
CA ALA A 113 17.79 -0.96 -0.01
C ALA A 113 18.88 0.12 -0.05
N ASP A 114 19.15 0.76 1.09
CA ASP A 114 20.21 1.75 1.19
C ASP A 114 21.62 1.14 1.09
N LYS A 115 21.82 -0.09 1.60
CA LYS A 115 23.14 -0.76 1.55
C LYS A 115 23.41 -1.44 0.19
N TYR A 116 22.43 -2.16 -0.35
CA TYR A 116 22.60 -3.03 -1.52
C TYR A 116 22.01 -2.46 -2.81
N GLY A 117 21.31 -1.33 -2.72
CA GLY A 117 20.66 -0.67 -3.85
C GLY A 117 19.16 -0.92 -3.87
N ARG A 118 18.42 0.06 -4.40
CA ARG A 118 16.95 0.08 -4.31
C ARG A 118 16.37 -0.91 -5.31
N LYS A 119 17.03 -1.05 -6.47
CA LYS A 119 16.68 -2.02 -7.51
C LYS A 119 16.81 -3.46 -7.00
N SER A 120 17.87 -3.75 -6.24
CA SER A 120 18.11 -5.07 -5.64
C SER A 120 16.98 -5.47 -4.69
N ALA A 121 16.52 -4.54 -3.84
CA ALA A 121 15.40 -4.78 -2.94
C ALA A 121 14.09 -5.03 -3.70
N MET A 122 13.84 -4.29 -4.79
CA MET A 122 12.67 -4.51 -5.65
C MET A 122 12.68 -5.90 -6.31
N TYR A 123 13.83 -6.35 -6.83
CA TYR A 123 13.94 -7.71 -7.40
C TYR A 123 13.61 -8.80 -6.39
N LEU A 124 14.14 -8.70 -5.17
CA LEU A 124 13.93 -9.71 -4.13
C LEU A 124 12.45 -9.83 -3.75
N GLY A 125 11.74 -8.72 -3.54
CA GLY A 125 10.34 -8.82 -3.17
C GLY A 125 9.38 -9.10 -4.32
N ILE A 126 9.67 -8.76 -5.58
CA ILE A 126 8.84 -9.26 -6.69
C ILE A 126 9.08 -10.76 -6.94
N THR A 127 10.32 -11.22 -6.77
CA THR A 127 10.63 -12.66 -6.85
C THR A 127 9.92 -13.42 -5.73
N SER A 128 9.85 -12.85 -4.52
CA SER A 128 9.10 -13.45 -3.42
C SER A 128 7.60 -13.53 -3.72
N VAL A 129 7.02 -12.51 -4.37
CA VAL A 129 5.63 -12.57 -4.87
C VAL A 129 5.47 -13.74 -5.84
N LEU A 130 6.35 -13.87 -6.84
CA LEU A 130 6.28 -14.98 -7.80
C LEU A 130 6.30 -16.36 -7.11
N VAL A 131 7.20 -16.57 -6.15
CA VAL A 131 7.38 -17.87 -5.49
C VAL A 131 6.29 -18.13 -4.45
N PHE A 132 6.16 -17.27 -3.45
CA PHE A 132 5.29 -17.52 -2.30
C PHE A 132 3.80 -17.33 -2.60
N ASN A 133 3.43 -16.48 -3.58
CA ASN A 133 2.04 -16.41 -4.02
C ASN A 133 1.61 -17.70 -4.74
N THR A 134 2.50 -18.28 -5.56
CA THR A 134 2.25 -19.58 -6.21
C THR A 134 2.15 -20.70 -5.18
N LEU A 135 3.05 -20.73 -4.19
CA LEU A 135 2.98 -21.69 -3.07
C LEU A 135 1.71 -21.53 -2.24
N PHE A 136 1.25 -20.29 -2.02
CA PHE A 136 -0.03 -20.03 -1.37
C PHE A 136 -1.20 -20.62 -2.16
N GLY A 137 -1.22 -20.49 -3.49
CA GLY A 137 -2.22 -21.12 -4.36
C GLY A 137 -2.22 -22.66 -4.33
N MET A 138 -1.08 -23.27 -3.98
CA MET A 138 -0.91 -24.71 -3.80
C MET A 138 -1.13 -25.18 -2.35
N SER A 139 -1.59 -24.31 -1.45
CA SER A 139 -1.78 -24.69 -0.05
C SER A 139 -2.93 -25.68 0.12
N THR A 140 -2.68 -26.74 0.90
CA THR A 140 -3.68 -27.78 1.23
C THR A 140 -4.15 -27.74 2.67
N ASN A 141 -3.49 -26.94 3.51
CA ASN A 141 -3.82 -26.81 4.92
C ASN A 141 -3.67 -25.34 5.36
N PHE A 142 -4.36 -25.01 6.45
CA PHE A 142 -4.37 -23.65 7.00
C PHE A 142 -2.98 -23.16 7.42
N ALA A 143 -2.17 -24.02 8.03
CA ALA A 143 -0.83 -23.64 8.50
C ALA A 143 0.11 -23.26 7.35
N MET A 144 0.08 -24.00 6.24
CA MET A 144 0.85 -23.72 5.03
C MET A 144 0.39 -22.40 4.40
N ALA A 145 -0.93 -22.16 4.32
CA ALA A 145 -1.47 -20.90 3.83
C ALA A 145 -1.00 -19.72 4.69
N LEU A 146 -1.06 -19.87 6.03
CA LEU A 146 -0.63 -18.85 6.98
C LEU A 146 0.88 -18.54 6.86
N VAL A 147 1.72 -19.57 6.84
CA VAL A 147 3.19 -19.43 6.77
C VAL A 147 3.62 -18.84 5.42
N THR A 148 3.07 -19.33 4.31
CA THR A 148 3.41 -18.81 2.98
C THR A 148 3.01 -17.34 2.83
N ARG A 149 1.84 -16.93 3.35
CA ARG A 149 1.45 -15.51 3.38
C ARG A 149 2.33 -14.67 4.31
N PHE A 150 2.70 -15.19 5.48
CA PHE A 150 3.58 -14.46 6.40
C PHE A 150 4.97 -14.23 5.80
N ILE A 151 5.54 -15.26 5.16
CA ILE A 151 6.83 -15.13 4.47
C ILE A 151 6.68 -14.16 3.30
N LEU A 152 5.63 -14.29 2.48
CA LEU A 152 5.36 -13.35 1.39
C LEU A 152 5.31 -11.90 1.90
N GLY A 153 4.57 -11.65 2.97
CA GLY A 153 4.49 -10.35 3.64
C GLY A 153 5.85 -9.84 4.14
N SER A 154 6.68 -10.75 4.67
CA SER A 154 8.04 -10.47 5.16
C SER A 154 9.00 -10.01 4.07
N PHE A 155 8.75 -10.34 2.81
CA PHE A 155 9.52 -9.83 1.67
C PHE A 155 8.82 -8.66 0.95
N ASN A 156 7.62 -8.28 1.36
CA ASN A 156 6.76 -7.28 0.72
C ASN A 156 6.87 -5.88 1.39
N GLY A 157 8.05 -5.55 1.93
CA GLY A 157 8.36 -4.25 2.54
C GLY A 157 8.71 -3.13 1.55
N ILE A 158 8.54 -3.37 0.25
CA ILE A 158 9.08 -2.52 -0.83
C ILE A 158 8.38 -1.15 -0.96
N LEU A 159 7.17 -0.97 -0.41
CA LEU A 159 6.44 0.31 -0.52
C LEU A 159 7.25 1.52 -0.02
N GLY A 160 8.00 1.35 1.08
CA GLY A 160 8.90 2.41 1.57
C GLY A 160 10.07 2.67 0.62
N VAL A 161 10.65 1.61 0.06
CA VAL A 161 11.76 1.66 -0.91
C VAL A 161 11.34 2.34 -2.21
N VAL A 162 10.14 2.05 -2.70
CA VAL A 162 9.53 2.68 -3.89
C VAL A 162 9.37 4.18 -3.69
N LYS A 163 8.87 4.61 -2.52
CA LYS A 163 8.73 6.03 -2.20
C LYS A 163 10.09 6.74 -2.13
N ALA A 164 11.08 6.13 -1.47
CA ALA A 164 12.43 6.65 -1.42
C ALA A 164 13.03 6.76 -2.83
N TYR A 165 12.91 5.72 -3.64
CA TYR A 165 13.38 5.69 -5.02
C TYR A 165 12.73 6.79 -5.88
N ALA A 166 11.41 6.99 -5.78
CA ALA A 166 10.70 8.06 -6.50
C ALA A 166 11.18 9.46 -6.09
N SER A 167 11.55 9.66 -4.82
CA SER A 167 12.10 10.93 -4.34
C SER A 167 13.55 11.17 -4.79
N GLU A 168 14.30 10.10 -5.05
CA GLU A 168 15.70 10.17 -5.48
C GLU A 168 15.86 10.38 -6.99
N ILE A 169 14.92 9.92 -7.83
CA ILE A 169 15.02 10.08 -9.29
C ILE A 169 14.62 11.47 -9.79
N CYS A 170 14.09 12.34 -8.93
CA CYS A 170 13.54 13.65 -9.31
C CYS A 170 14.39 14.80 -8.74
N SER A 171 14.42 15.92 -9.47
CA SER A 171 15.13 17.14 -9.06
C SER A 171 14.49 17.80 -7.83
N GLU A 172 15.27 18.56 -7.05
CA GLU A 172 14.79 19.27 -5.85
C GLU A 172 13.63 20.23 -6.16
N GLU A 173 13.73 20.97 -7.27
CA GLU A 173 12.72 21.93 -7.72
C GLU A 173 11.37 21.27 -8.07
N HIS A 174 11.40 20.03 -8.53
CA HIS A 174 10.21 19.25 -8.82
C HIS A 174 9.98 18.13 -7.80
N GLN A 175 10.66 18.16 -6.66
CA GLN A 175 10.54 17.09 -5.67
C GLN A 175 9.17 17.15 -5.00
N ALA A 176 8.61 18.34 -4.76
CA ALA A 176 7.24 18.51 -4.26
C ALA A 176 6.17 18.02 -5.27
N VAL A 177 6.37 18.32 -6.56
CA VAL A 177 5.50 17.85 -7.64
C VAL A 177 5.65 16.33 -7.85
N SER A 178 6.86 15.80 -7.74
CA SER A 178 7.16 14.38 -7.84
C SER A 178 6.62 13.60 -6.66
N MET A 179 6.78 14.10 -5.44
CA MET A 179 6.24 13.44 -4.24
C MET A 179 4.72 13.45 -4.25
N SER A 180 4.08 14.55 -4.67
CA SER A 180 2.63 14.57 -4.85
C SER A 180 2.18 13.65 -5.99
N THR A 181 2.88 13.64 -7.13
CA THR A 181 2.61 12.71 -8.25
C THR A 181 2.82 11.25 -7.83
N ASN A 182 3.82 10.96 -7.01
CA ASN A 182 4.11 9.62 -6.50
C ASN A 182 3.11 9.18 -5.43
N ASP A 183 2.67 10.07 -4.53
CA ASP A 183 1.60 9.74 -3.59
C ASP A 183 0.27 9.51 -4.30
N ILE A 184 -0.03 10.31 -5.34
CA ILE A 184 -1.14 10.04 -6.26
C ILE A 184 -0.94 8.67 -6.91
N GLN A 185 0.24 8.37 -7.45
CA GLN A 185 0.55 7.10 -8.10
C GLN A 185 0.43 5.91 -7.15
N VAL A 186 0.91 6.01 -5.91
CA VAL A 186 0.79 4.95 -4.90
C VAL A 186 -0.68 4.72 -4.55
N GLY A 187 -1.48 5.77 -4.40
CA GLY A 187 -2.92 5.65 -4.23
C GLY A 187 -3.63 5.07 -5.46
N THR A 188 -3.27 5.52 -6.67
CA THR A 188 -3.78 5.01 -7.94
C THR A 188 -3.45 3.53 -8.09
N THR A 189 -2.24 3.12 -7.70
CA THR A 189 -1.82 1.72 -7.74
C THR A 189 -2.59 0.87 -6.74
N TRP A 190 -2.89 1.40 -5.54
CA TRP A 190 -3.79 0.75 -4.59
C TRP A 190 -5.21 0.60 -5.17
N GLY A 191 -5.72 1.63 -5.83
CA GLY A 191 -7.00 1.56 -6.55
C GLY A 191 -7.03 0.55 -7.67
N LEU A 192 -6.02 0.52 -8.54
CA LEU A 192 -5.86 -0.50 -9.57
C LEU A 192 -5.75 -1.91 -8.97
N GLY A 193 -5.04 -2.05 -7.85
CA GLY A 193 -4.95 -3.30 -7.09
C GLY A 193 -6.30 -3.77 -6.56
N LEU A 194 -7.16 -2.85 -6.13
CA LEU A 194 -8.53 -3.14 -5.68
C LEU A 194 -9.53 -3.38 -6.83
N ILE A 195 -9.21 -2.96 -8.05
CA ILE A 195 -9.99 -3.31 -9.24
C ILE A 195 -9.62 -4.72 -9.68
N VAL A 196 -8.33 -4.94 -9.95
CA VAL A 196 -7.81 -6.16 -10.56
C VAL A 196 -7.79 -7.32 -9.56
N GLY A 197 -7.33 -7.09 -8.33
CA GLY A 197 -7.17 -8.14 -7.32
C GLY A 197 -8.49 -8.84 -6.98
N PRO A 198 -9.51 -8.15 -6.44
CA PRO A 198 -10.80 -8.76 -6.13
C PRO A 198 -11.50 -9.35 -7.36
N SER A 199 -11.34 -8.77 -8.54
CA SER A 199 -11.88 -9.36 -9.77
C SER A 199 -11.23 -10.70 -10.08
N LEU A 200 -9.88 -10.79 -10.04
CA LEU A 200 -9.16 -12.05 -10.23
C LEU A 200 -9.51 -13.07 -9.13
N GLY A 201 -9.51 -12.65 -7.87
CA GLY A 201 -9.79 -13.51 -6.73
C GLY A 201 -11.23 -14.02 -6.72
N GLY A 202 -12.19 -13.19 -7.09
CA GLY A 202 -13.60 -13.55 -7.15
C GLY A 202 -13.91 -14.49 -8.31
N PHE A 203 -13.61 -14.07 -9.54
CA PHE A 203 -14.01 -14.84 -10.73
C PHE A 203 -13.19 -16.11 -10.97
N LEU A 204 -11.91 -16.15 -10.56
CA LEU A 204 -11.02 -17.29 -10.81
C LEU A 204 -10.86 -18.24 -9.61
N ALA A 205 -11.47 -17.93 -8.46
CA ALA A 205 -11.55 -18.90 -7.36
C ALA A 205 -12.48 -20.07 -7.72
N GLN A 206 -12.11 -21.28 -7.30
CA GLN A 206 -12.86 -22.53 -7.49
C GLN A 206 -13.24 -22.77 -8.98
N PRO A 207 -12.25 -22.79 -9.90
CA PRO A 207 -12.51 -22.87 -11.34
C PRO A 207 -13.18 -24.19 -11.77
N ALA A 208 -12.94 -25.29 -11.04
CA ALA A 208 -13.56 -26.59 -11.31
C ALA A 208 -15.07 -26.61 -11.02
N GLU A 209 -15.54 -25.73 -10.13
CA GLU A 209 -16.97 -25.58 -9.82
C GLU A 209 -17.64 -24.55 -10.74
N LYS A 210 -16.96 -23.44 -11.02
CA LYS A 210 -17.49 -22.34 -11.84
C LYS A 210 -17.46 -22.61 -13.34
N PHE A 211 -16.43 -23.30 -13.83
CA PHE A 211 -16.22 -23.56 -15.26
C PHE A 211 -16.05 -25.07 -15.52
N PRO A 212 -17.08 -25.90 -15.24
CA PRO A 212 -16.99 -27.36 -15.34
C PRO A 212 -16.74 -27.86 -16.78
N ASN A 213 -17.06 -27.04 -17.79
CA ASN A 213 -16.82 -27.35 -19.20
C ASN A 213 -15.34 -27.20 -19.61
N VAL A 214 -14.56 -26.41 -18.87
CA VAL A 214 -13.14 -26.10 -19.16
C VAL A 214 -12.22 -26.84 -18.20
N PHE A 215 -12.59 -26.92 -16.92
CA PHE A 215 -11.82 -27.59 -15.88
C PHE A 215 -12.57 -28.81 -15.37
N THR A 216 -12.04 -29.99 -15.65
CA THR A 216 -12.60 -31.24 -15.15
C THR A 216 -12.35 -31.39 -13.64
N LYS A 217 -13.25 -32.10 -12.95
CA LYS A 217 -13.17 -32.37 -11.49
C LYS A 217 -11.93 -33.18 -11.07
N GLY A 218 -11.23 -33.82 -11.99
CA GLY A 218 -9.95 -34.51 -11.74
C GLY A 218 -8.70 -33.68 -12.02
N SER A 219 -8.86 -32.41 -12.43
CA SER A 219 -7.73 -31.55 -12.78
C SER A 219 -6.95 -31.05 -11.54
N ILE A 220 -5.72 -30.56 -11.76
CA ILE A 220 -4.91 -29.92 -10.72
C ILE A 220 -5.67 -28.76 -10.06
N PHE A 221 -6.52 -28.07 -10.82
CA PHE A 221 -7.32 -26.95 -10.31
C PHE A 221 -8.52 -27.38 -9.46
N ALA A 222 -8.96 -28.64 -9.56
CA ALA A 222 -9.91 -29.21 -8.60
C ALA A 222 -9.22 -29.61 -7.29
N ARG A 223 -7.96 -30.07 -7.36
CA ARG A 223 -7.15 -30.35 -6.17
C ARG A 223 -6.69 -29.06 -5.46
N PHE A 224 -6.44 -28.00 -6.22
CA PHE A 224 -6.01 -26.69 -5.71
C PHE A 224 -6.95 -25.59 -6.24
N PRO A 225 -8.10 -25.35 -5.57
CA PRO A 225 -9.13 -24.42 -6.05
C PRO A 225 -8.68 -22.97 -6.20
N TYR A 226 -7.60 -22.59 -5.50
CA TYR A 226 -7.07 -21.22 -5.46
C TYR A 226 -5.79 -21.04 -6.29
N LEU A 227 -5.35 -22.07 -7.01
CA LEU A 227 -4.11 -22.02 -7.80
C LEU A 227 -4.24 -21.11 -9.02
N LEU A 228 -5.40 -21.09 -9.70
CA LEU A 228 -5.58 -20.34 -10.94
C LEU A 228 -5.40 -18.83 -10.72
N GLN A 229 -6.10 -18.25 -9.73
CA GLN A 229 -5.93 -16.84 -9.37
C GLN A 229 -4.50 -16.52 -8.94
N ALA A 230 -3.83 -17.45 -8.23
CA ALA A 230 -2.45 -17.28 -7.81
C ALA A 230 -1.48 -17.25 -9.01
N LEU A 231 -1.68 -18.11 -10.01
CA LEU A 231 -0.88 -18.11 -11.24
C LEU A 231 -1.07 -16.80 -12.04
N CYS A 232 -2.27 -16.24 -12.09
CA CYS A 232 -2.50 -14.95 -12.75
C CYS A 232 -1.74 -13.80 -12.07
N VAL A 233 -1.79 -13.73 -10.73
CA VAL A 233 -1.02 -12.72 -9.96
C VAL A 233 0.49 -12.95 -10.14
N SER A 234 0.94 -14.21 -10.13
CA SER A 234 2.33 -14.57 -10.37
C SER A 234 2.80 -14.23 -11.79
N ALA A 235 1.95 -14.37 -12.80
CA ALA A 235 2.24 -13.92 -14.17
C ALA A 235 2.41 -12.40 -14.24
N PHE A 236 1.59 -11.63 -13.51
CA PHE A 236 1.77 -10.19 -13.40
C PHE A 236 3.09 -9.82 -12.69
N ALA A 237 3.46 -10.56 -11.65
CA ALA A 237 4.76 -10.38 -10.99
C ALA A 237 5.93 -10.70 -11.93
N LEU A 238 5.80 -11.70 -12.80
CA LEU A 238 6.80 -12.01 -13.82
C LEU A 238 6.98 -10.84 -14.81
N VAL A 239 5.90 -10.22 -15.26
CA VAL A 239 5.96 -9.01 -16.09
C VAL A 239 6.70 -7.88 -15.35
N ALA A 240 6.41 -7.69 -14.06
CA ALA A 240 7.12 -6.69 -13.25
C ALA A 240 8.63 -6.97 -13.13
N LEU A 241 9.06 -8.24 -13.06
CA LEU A 241 10.49 -8.60 -13.07
C LEU A 241 11.20 -8.15 -14.35
N PHE A 242 10.54 -8.22 -15.51
CA PHE A 242 11.09 -7.74 -16.78
C PHE A 242 11.12 -6.21 -16.89
N VAL A 243 10.33 -5.50 -16.08
CA VAL A 243 10.29 -4.03 -16.05
C VAL A 243 11.42 -3.44 -15.18
N ILE A 244 11.79 -4.11 -14.07
CA ILE A 244 12.84 -3.63 -13.14
C ILE A 244 14.17 -3.30 -13.85
N PRO A 245 14.68 -4.08 -14.84
CA PRO A 245 15.89 -3.74 -15.58
C PRO A 245 15.89 -2.32 -16.16
N ALA A 246 14.74 -1.79 -16.58
CA ALA A 246 14.61 -0.46 -17.16
C ALA A 246 14.74 0.68 -16.15
N LEU A 247 14.66 0.39 -14.85
CA LEU A 247 14.86 1.36 -13.78
C LEU A 247 16.38 1.56 -13.52
N PRO A 248 16.90 2.80 -13.54
CA PRO A 248 18.28 3.07 -13.15
C PRO A 248 18.51 2.77 -11.67
N GLU A 249 19.74 2.41 -11.27
CA GLU A 249 20.09 2.29 -9.86
C GLU A 249 20.48 3.66 -9.29
N THR A 250 19.94 4.02 -8.13
CA THR A 250 20.18 5.32 -7.48
C THR A 250 21.33 5.26 -6.46
N LEU A 251 21.80 4.06 -6.10
CA LEU A 251 22.90 3.91 -5.15
C LEU A 251 24.24 4.44 -5.68
N HIS A 252 24.88 5.31 -4.90
CA HIS A 252 26.24 5.79 -5.13
C HIS A 252 27.26 4.87 -4.46
N LYS A 253 28.11 4.18 -5.25
CA LYS A 253 29.12 3.21 -4.77
C LYS A 253 30.55 3.75 -4.75
N HIS A 254 30.75 5.04 -4.49
CA HIS A 254 32.08 5.65 -4.42
C HIS A 254 32.34 6.17 -3.00
N HIS A 255 33.50 5.82 -2.45
CA HIS A 255 33.97 6.29 -1.14
C HIS A 255 34.54 7.70 -1.36
N ASN A 256 33.97 8.74 -0.75
CA ASN A 256 34.54 10.09 -0.81
C ASN A 256 35.29 10.39 0.48
N THR A 257 36.53 9.94 0.59
CA THR A 257 37.43 10.25 1.73
C THR A 257 37.68 11.75 1.94
N VAL A 258 37.25 12.63 1.03
CA VAL A 258 37.48 14.09 1.12
C VAL A 258 36.17 14.89 1.21
N LYS A 259 35.01 14.33 0.84
CA LYS A 259 33.71 15.01 1.05
C LYS A 259 33.04 14.60 2.36
N ASP A 260 33.40 13.47 2.93
CA ASP A 260 32.78 13.01 4.18
C ASP A 260 33.23 13.84 5.38
N GLU A 261 34.26 14.70 5.29
CA GLU A 261 34.64 15.65 6.37
C GLU A 261 34.00 17.03 6.20
N GLU A 262 34.04 17.68 5.02
CA GLU A 262 33.35 18.97 4.81
C GLU A 262 31.82 18.83 4.79
N SER A 263 31.27 17.74 4.22
CA SER A 263 29.83 17.48 4.23
C SER A 263 29.34 16.77 5.50
N SER A 264 30.20 16.35 6.42
CA SER A 264 29.76 15.93 7.76
C SER A 264 29.77 17.09 8.74
N VAL A 265 30.71 18.04 8.61
CA VAL A 265 30.77 19.22 9.47
C VAL A 265 29.61 20.19 9.17
N GLU A 266 29.30 20.51 7.90
CA GLU A 266 28.13 21.35 7.56
C GLU A 266 26.78 20.60 7.73
N ARG A 267 26.75 19.27 7.61
CA ARG A 267 25.53 18.47 7.77
C ARG A 267 25.21 18.16 9.23
N SER A 268 26.20 18.29 10.12
CA SER A 268 26.04 18.16 11.57
C SER A 268 25.61 19.48 12.24
N GLU A 269 25.83 20.65 11.63
CA GLU A 269 25.46 21.95 12.23
C GLU A 269 23.99 22.33 12.07
N LYS A 270 23.27 21.77 11.08
CA LYS A 270 21.80 21.81 11.08
C LYS A 270 21.29 20.52 11.71
N GLU A 271 21.21 20.52 13.03
CA GLU A 271 20.48 19.52 13.82
C GLU A 271 19.06 19.42 13.25
N ASP A 272 18.85 18.49 12.32
CA ASP A 272 17.52 18.06 11.91
C ASP A 272 16.87 17.55 13.17
N GLN A 273 15.93 18.32 13.73
CA GLN A 273 15.14 17.90 14.87
C GLN A 273 14.70 16.45 14.64
N SER A 274 14.98 15.61 15.63
CA SER A 274 14.58 14.21 15.63
C SER A 274 13.12 14.10 15.20
N ILE A 275 12.87 13.43 14.06
CA ILE A 275 11.51 13.20 13.53
C ILE A 275 10.59 12.56 14.57
N TRP A 276 11.17 11.88 15.55
CA TRP A 276 10.51 11.20 16.66
C TRP A 276 9.95 12.18 17.70
N THR A 277 10.51 13.39 17.80
CA THR A 277 10.09 14.43 18.74
C THR A 277 9.04 15.37 18.14
N ASN A 278 8.79 15.30 16.83
CA ASN A 278 7.80 16.12 16.14
C ASN A 278 6.37 15.64 16.45
N TRP A 279 5.72 16.27 17.44
CA TRP A 279 4.36 15.95 17.85
C TRP A 279 3.32 16.03 16.71
N PRO A 280 3.28 17.09 15.87
CA PRO A 280 2.39 17.12 14.70
C PRO A 280 2.52 15.90 13.78
N LEU A 281 3.74 15.41 13.55
CA LEU A 281 3.97 14.19 12.76
C LEU A 281 3.47 12.94 13.47
N MET A 282 3.70 12.82 14.78
CA MET A 282 3.20 11.69 15.58
C MET A 282 1.67 11.67 15.59
N ALA A 283 1.02 12.81 15.85
CA ALA A 283 -0.42 12.94 15.83
C ALA A 283 -1.01 12.57 14.46
N SER A 284 -0.43 13.09 13.36
CA SER A 284 -0.85 12.74 11.99
C SER A 284 -0.68 11.25 11.69
N THR A 285 0.40 10.63 12.21
CA THR A 285 0.65 9.20 12.07
C THR A 285 -0.37 8.37 12.85
N VAL A 286 -0.78 8.79 14.05
CA VAL A 286 -1.82 8.11 14.83
C VAL A 286 -3.18 8.17 14.12
N VAL A 287 -3.55 9.35 13.62
CA VAL A 287 -4.77 9.53 12.80
C VAL A 287 -4.75 8.58 11.59
N TYR A 288 -3.59 8.48 10.91
CA TYR A 288 -3.41 7.54 9.81
C TYR A 288 -3.55 6.07 10.25
N CYS A 289 -2.98 5.70 11.40
CA CYS A 289 -3.09 4.36 11.96
C CYS A 289 -4.54 3.97 12.27
N LEU A 290 -5.30 4.85 12.93
CA LEU A 290 -6.69 4.60 13.30
C LEU A 290 -7.58 4.39 12.07
N TRP A 291 -7.46 5.25 11.05
CA TRP A 291 -8.21 5.08 9.82
C TRP A 291 -7.80 3.86 9.03
N SER A 292 -6.50 3.57 9.00
CA SER A 292 -6.00 2.39 8.31
C SER A 292 -6.48 1.10 8.98
N LEU A 293 -6.53 1.06 10.32
CA LEU A 293 -7.09 -0.03 11.10
C LEU A 293 -8.58 -0.21 10.77
N HIS A 294 -9.36 0.88 10.83
CA HIS A 294 -10.77 0.87 10.47
C HIS A 294 -11.00 0.37 9.04
N ASN A 295 -10.24 0.90 8.07
CA ASN A 295 -10.44 0.58 6.66
C ASN A 295 -10.10 -0.88 6.34
N ILE A 296 -9.00 -1.42 6.89
CA ILE A 296 -8.65 -2.82 6.63
C ILE A 296 -9.59 -3.79 7.36
N ALA A 297 -10.01 -3.45 8.59
CA ALA A 297 -11.00 -4.24 9.33
C ALA A 297 -12.34 -4.24 8.59
N TYR A 298 -12.77 -3.09 8.05
CA TYR A 298 -13.96 -3.00 7.21
C TYR A 298 -13.86 -3.90 5.98
N THR A 299 -12.74 -3.88 5.23
CA THR A 299 -12.62 -4.71 4.02
C THR A 299 -12.66 -6.20 4.35
N GLU A 300 -12.04 -6.62 5.47
CA GLU A 300 -12.10 -8.00 5.95
C GLU A 300 -13.53 -8.38 6.36
N ILE A 301 -14.14 -7.61 7.26
CA ILE A 301 -15.50 -7.82 7.75
C ILE A 301 -16.50 -7.86 6.60
N PHE A 302 -16.43 -6.91 5.67
CA PHE A 302 -17.35 -6.84 4.53
C PHE A 302 -17.28 -8.10 3.68
N SER A 303 -16.07 -8.62 3.46
CA SER A 303 -15.86 -9.84 2.67
C SER A 303 -16.41 -11.08 3.36
N LEU A 304 -16.25 -11.19 4.69
CA LEU A 304 -16.82 -12.29 5.48
C LEU A 304 -18.34 -12.19 5.59
N TRP A 305 -18.84 -11.00 5.94
CA TRP A 305 -20.27 -10.73 6.14
C TRP A 305 -21.09 -10.92 4.85
N SER A 306 -20.59 -10.43 3.71
CA SER A 306 -21.31 -10.57 2.44
C SER A 306 -21.45 -12.04 2.02
N VAL A 307 -20.45 -12.88 2.25
CA VAL A 307 -20.49 -14.31 1.89
C VAL A 307 -21.30 -15.14 2.88
N SER A 308 -21.35 -14.73 4.15
CA SER A 308 -21.99 -15.51 5.21
C SER A 308 -23.47 -15.79 4.95
N PRO A 309 -24.01 -16.91 5.45
CA PRO A 309 -25.42 -17.27 5.25
C PRO A 309 -26.37 -16.18 5.74
N ARG A 310 -27.52 -16.02 5.07
CA ARG A 310 -28.56 -15.06 5.48
C ARG A 310 -29.16 -15.36 6.85
N ALA A 311 -29.16 -16.64 7.27
CA ALA A 311 -29.60 -17.06 8.60
C ALA A 311 -28.74 -16.45 9.71
N ASP A 312 -27.44 -16.26 9.44
CA ASP A 312 -26.47 -15.72 10.39
C ASP A 312 -26.21 -14.22 10.17
N GLY A 313 -27.14 -13.52 9.51
CA GLY A 313 -27.02 -12.07 9.29
C GLY A 313 -26.31 -11.60 8.02
N GLY A 314 -25.74 -12.54 7.25
CA GLY A 314 -24.99 -12.24 6.03
C GLY A 314 -25.88 -12.03 4.80
N LEU A 315 -25.27 -12.00 3.61
CA LEU A 315 -26.01 -11.82 2.35
C LEU A 315 -26.09 -13.09 1.49
N GLY A 316 -25.24 -14.09 1.77
CA GLY A 316 -25.10 -15.31 0.97
C GLY A 316 -24.48 -15.07 -0.41
N PHE A 317 -23.60 -14.07 -0.55
CA PHE A 317 -22.97 -13.75 -1.81
C PHE A 317 -21.93 -14.79 -2.23
N THR A 318 -21.79 -14.98 -3.53
CA THR A 318 -20.70 -15.80 -4.09
C THR A 318 -19.39 -15.00 -4.09
N SER A 319 -18.25 -15.70 -4.22
CA SER A 319 -16.95 -15.03 -4.40
C SER A 319 -16.91 -14.11 -5.64
N SER A 320 -17.69 -14.42 -6.69
CA SER A 320 -17.81 -13.55 -7.87
C SER A 320 -18.53 -12.24 -7.55
N ASP A 321 -19.59 -12.29 -6.74
CA ASP A 321 -20.35 -11.09 -6.35
C ASP A 321 -19.51 -10.15 -5.51
N VAL A 322 -18.77 -10.69 -4.53
CA VAL A 322 -17.84 -9.90 -3.70
C VAL A 322 -16.72 -9.31 -4.57
N GLY A 323 -16.17 -10.09 -5.49
CA GLY A 323 -15.17 -9.62 -6.45
C GLY A 323 -15.68 -8.46 -7.32
N ALA A 324 -16.93 -8.55 -7.79
CA ALA A 324 -17.57 -7.50 -8.59
C ALA A 324 -17.83 -6.22 -7.77
N VAL A 325 -18.35 -6.36 -6.54
CA VAL A 325 -18.60 -5.20 -5.65
C VAL A 325 -17.30 -4.47 -5.35
N LEU A 326 -16.26 -5.19 -4.93
CA LEU A 326 -14.96 -4.61 -4.61
C LEU A 326 -14.28 -4.03 -5.86
N GLY A 327 -14.38 -4.71 -7.01
CA GLY A 327 -13.81 -4.24 -8.27
C GLY A 327 -14.43 -2.92 -8.75
N VAL A 328 -15.77 -2.82 -8.77
CA VAL A 328 -16.50 -1.60 -9.15
C VAL A 328 -16.23 -0.46 -8.14
N SER A 329 -16.20 -0.79 -6.86
CA SER A 329 -15.89 0.19 -5.81
C SER A 329 -14.44 0.71 -5.92
N GLY A 330 -13.49 -0.16 -6.28
CA GLY A 330 -12.10 0.21 -6.57
C GLY A 330 -11.98 1.15 -7.76
N PHE A 331 -12.80 0.98 -8.80
CA PHE A 331 -12.85 1.90 -9.94
C PHE A 331 -13.39 3.28 -9.53
N ALA A 332 -14.49 3.32 -8.78
CA ALA A 332 -15.03 4.57 -8.25
C ALA A 332 -13.99 5.29 -7.37
N MET A 333 -13.29 4.53 -6.51
CA MET A 333 -12.20 5.05 -5.68
C MET A 333 -11.10 5.71 -6.52
N LEU A 334 -10.67 5.06 -7.60
CA LEU A 334 -9.63 5.57 -8.50
C LEU A 334 -10.04 6.88 -9.19
N VAL A 335 -11.28 6.94 -9.69
CA VAL A 335 -11.84 8.14 -10.32
C VAL A 335 -11.92 9.29 -9.33
N THR A 336 -12.44 9.04 -8.12
CA THR A 336 -12.54 10.03 -7.06
C THR A 336 -11.16 10.54 -6.62
N GLN A 337 -10.17 9.65 -6.47
CA GLN A 337 -8.82 10.04 -6.07
C GLN A 337 -8.17 10.98 -7.09
N THR A 338 -8.33 10.67 -8.37
CA THR A 338 -7.61 11.36 -9.45
C THR A 338 -8.28 12.69 -9.80
N LEU A 339 -9.61 12.75 -9.81
CA LEU A 339 -10.37 13.90 -10.29
C LEU A 339 -10.96 14.75 -9.17
N LEU A 340 -11.59 14.12 -8.17
CA LEU A 340 -12.41 14.82 -7.18
C LEU A 340 -11.59 15.30 -5.97
N PHE A 341 -10.70 14.45 -5.45
CA PHE A 341 -9.96 14.77 -4.23
C PHE A 341 -9.10 16.05 -4.34
N PRO A 342 -8.37 16.33 -5.44
CA PRO A 342 -7.59 17.57 -5.57
C PRO A 342 -8.46 18.83 -5.55
N VAL A 343 -9.72 18.74 -5.98
CA VAL A 343 -10.69 19.83 -5.90
C VAL A 343 -11.17 20.00 -4.46
N VAL A 344 -11.57 18.89 -3.82
CA VAL A 344 -12.04 18.88 -2.43
C VAL A 344 -10.98 19.41 -1.47
N ALA A 345 -9.73 18.94 -1.59
CA ALA A 345 -8.61 19.36 -0.75
C ALA A 345 -8.35 20.87 -0.85
N ARG A 346 -8.47 21.46 -2.05
CA ARG A 346 -8.32 22.91 -2.26
C ARG A 346 -9.47 23.73 -1.68
N LEU A 347 -10.70 23.21 -1.69
CA LEU A 347 -11.89 23.94 -1.24
C LEU A 347 -12.08 23.92 0.28
N ILE A 348 -11.94 22.74 0.91
CA ILE A 348 -12.31 22.56 2.32
C ILE A 348 -11.14 22.17 3.24
N GLY A 349 -9.95 21.91 2.70
CA GLY A 349 -8.78 21.46 3.45
C GLY A 349 -8.77 19.96 3.76
N ALA A 350 -7.61 19.42 4.13
CA ALA A 350 -7.41 17.99 4.36
C ALA A 350 -8.08 17.53 5.66
N ILE A 351 -7.97 18.31 6.75
CA ILE A 351 -8.56 17.96 8.06
C ILE A 351 -10.09 17.89 7.96
N ARG A 352 -10.74 18.88 7.31
CA ARG A 352 -12.21 18.87 7.23
C ARG A 352 -12.72 17.80 6.28
N SER A 353 -12.06 17.59 5.15
CA SER A 353 -12.37 16.49 4.22
C SER A 353 -12.33 15.14 4.94
N TYR A 354 -11.30 14.93 5.74
CA TYR A 354 -11.14 13.74 6.57
C TYR A 354 -12.27 13.57 7.60
N ARG A 355 -12.61 14.64 8.34
CA ARG A 355 -13.70 14.62 9.32
C ARG A 355 -15.04 14.29 8.68
N TYR A 356 -15.39 14.93 7.57
CA TYR A 356 -16.64 14.63 6.87
C TYR A 356 -16.66 13.19 6.35
N ALA A 357 -15.56 12.70 5.78
CA ALA A 357 -15.46 11.32 5.31
C ALA A 357 -15.70 10.29 6.44
N ALA A 358 -15.07 10.50 7.60
CA ALA A 358 -15.25 9.63 8.75
C ALA A 358 -16.66 9.75 9.37
N LEU A 359 -17.23 10.96 9.46
CA LEU A 359 -18.58 11.18 10.00
C LEU A 359 -19.67 10.57 9.11
N ILE A 360 -19.56 10.68 7.79
CA ILE A 360 -20.53 10.10 6.85
C ILE A 360 -20.40 8.56 6.80
N THR A 361 -19.20 8.03 7.09
CA THR A 361 -19.01 6.57 7.19
C THR A 361 -19.85 5.96 8.31
N VAL A 362 -20.10 6.68 9.41
CA VAL A 362 -20.86 6.17 10.56
C VAL A 362 -22.31 5.76 10.21
N PRO A 363 -23.19 6.67 9.73
CA PRO A 363 -24.55 6.30 9.34
C PRO A 363 -24.57 5.28 8.21
N LEU A 364 -23.57 5.31 7.31
CA LEU A 364 -23.45 4.32 6.25
C LEU A 364 -23.24 2.91 6.84
N LEU A 365 -22.34 2.70 7.79
CA LEU A 365 -22.14 1.38 8.39
C LEU A 365 -23.29 0.94 9.31
N ILE A 366 -24.00 1.88 9.95
CA ILE A 366 -25.25 1.58 10.67
C ILE A 366 -26.30 1.00 9.72
N SER A 367 -26.28 1.36 8.43
CA SER A 367 -27.25 0.85 7.46
C SER A 367 -27.03 -0.61 7.03
N TYR A 368 -25.81 -1.16 7.15
CA TYR A 368 -25.45 -2.46 6.56
C TYR A 368 -26.24 -3.67 7.10
N PRO A 369 -26.48 -3.80 8.43
CA PRO A 369 -27.30 -4.88 8.97
C PRO A 369 -28.70 -4.97 8.35
N PHE A 370 -29.25 -3.83 7.92
CA PHE A 370 -30.58 -3.78 7.33
C PHE A 370 -30.62 -4.35 5.90
N PHE A 371 -29.47 -4.53 5.24
CA PHE A 371 -29.43 -5.05 3.87
C PHE A 371 -29.84 -6.53 3.79
N ASN A 372 -29.61 -7.31 4.85
CA ASN A 372 -30.06 -8.71 4.91
C ASN A 372 -31.60 -8.83 4.87
N LYS A 373 -32.32 -7.82 5.38
CA LYS A 373 -33.80 -7.79 5.36
C LYS A 373 -34.40 -7.59 3.97
N ILE A 374 -33.58 -7.26 2.97
CA ILE A 374 -34.01 -7.13 1.58
C ILE A 374 -34.07 -8.53 0.96
N HIS A 375 -35.28 -9.06 0.78
CA HIS A 375 -35.48 -10.40 0.19
C HIS A 375 -35.23 -10.43 -1.32
N ASN A 376 -35.43 -9.31 -2.02
CA ASN A 376 -35.23 -9.24 -3.46
C ASN A 376 -33.73 -9.13 -3.80
N SER A 377 -33.18 -10.17 -4.43
CA SER A 377 -31.76 -10.25 -4.80
C SER A 377 -31.25 -9.03 -5.57
N THR A 378 -32.00 -8.57 -6.59
CA THR A 378 -31.60 -7.41 -7.40
C THR A 378 -31.46 -6.14 -6.56
N TRP A 379 -32.41 -5.89 -5.66
CA TRP A 379 -32.35 -4.74 -4.77
C TRP A 379 -31.22 -4.85 -3.76
N THR A 380 -30.95 -6.06 -3.21
CA THR A 380 -29.79 -6.30 -2.35
C THR A 380 -28.50 -5.92 -3.06
N HIS A 381 -28.30 -6.37 -4.31
CA HIS A 381 -27.11 -5.99 -5.08
C HIS A 381 -27.03 -4.48 -5.30
N ILE A 382 -28.09 -3.81 -5.76
CA ILE A 382 -28.06 -2.35 -6.02
C ILE A 382 -27.67 -1.57 -4.75
N VAL A 383 -28.26 -1.92 -3.60
CA VAL A 383 -27.99 -1.25 -2.32
C VAL A 383 -26.55 -1.52 -1.86
N VAL A 384 -26.07 -2.76 -1.96
CA VAL A 384 -24.69 -3.10 -1.57
C VAL A 384 -23.66 -2.43 -2.48
N PHE A 385 -23.89 -2.42 -3.80
CA PHE A 385 -23.00 -1.73 -4.75
C PHE A 385 -22.93 -0.23 -4.47
N SER A 386 -24.08 0.43 -4.30
CA SER A 386 -24.12 1.86 -4.01
C SER A 386 -23.48 2.20 -2.66
N ALA A 387 -23.77 1.42 -1.62
CA ALA A 387 -23.17 1.59 -0.29
C ALA A 387 -21.65 1.35 -0.29
N SER A 388 -21.17 0.33 -1.03
CA SER A 388 -19.74 0.03 -1.15
C SER A 388 -19.00 1.11 -1.95
N ILE A 389 -19.58 1.58 -3.07
CA ILE A 389 -19.05 2.72 -3.83
C ILE A 389 -18.90 3.94 -2.91
N LEU A 390 -19.96 4.30 -2.19
CA LEU A 390 -19.92 5.43 -1.27
C LEU A 390 -18.85 5.24 -0.19
N LYS A 391 -18.75 4.03 0.41
CA LYS A 391 -17.73 3.75 1.41
C LYS A 391 -16.31 3.92 0.89
N PHE A 392 -16.02 3.43 -0.32
CA PHE A 392 -14.69 3.55 -0.93
C PHE A 392 -14.35 5.00 -1.30
N VAL A 393 -15.33 5.78 -1.76
CA VAL A 393 -15.20 7.22 -2.00
C VAL A 393 -14.85 7.98 -0.71
N LEU A 394 -15.49 7.65 0.41
CA LEU A 394 -15.16 8.23 1.71
C LEU A 394 -13.79 7.75 2.21
N SER A 395 -13.48 6.47 2.03
CA SER A 395 -12.18 5.87 2.37
C SER A 395 -11.01 6.57 1.67
N VAL A 396 -11.14 6.92 0.39
CA VAL A 396 -10.06 7.59 -0.33
C VAL A 396 -9.85 9.03 0.11
N ALA A 397 -10.91 9.75 0.44
CA ALA A 397 -10.79 11.10 0.98
C ALA A 397 -10.00 11.12 2.30
N ALA A 398 -10.33 10.20 3.20
CA ALA A 398 -9.64 10.10 4.48
C ALA A 398 -8.21 9.49 4.36
N PHE A 399 -8.01 8.51 3.47
CA PHE A 399 -6.68 7.95 3.23
C PHE A 399 -5.72 8.97 2.63
N THR A 400 -6.16 9.72 1.61
CA THR A 400 -5.34 10.76 0.97
C THR A 400 -5.15 11.96 1.91
N GLY A 401 -6.18 12.31 2.69
CA GLY A 401 -6.07 13.32 3.76
C GLY A 401 -5.00 12.96 4.79
N SER A 402 -4.93 11.69 5.24
CA SER A 402 -3.91 11.22 6.19
C SER A 402 -2.49 11.42 5.65
N PHE A 403 -2.26 11.09 4.37
CA PHE A 403 -0.96 11.31 3.75
C PHE A 403 -0.60 12.79 3.63
N MET A 404 -1.59 13.63 3.29
CA MET A 404 -1.37 15.07 3.19
C MET A 404 -0.99 15.65 4.56
N LEU A 405 -1.63 15.21 5.65
CA LEU A 405 -1.28 15.63 7.02
C LEU A 405 0.14 15.23 7.42
N THR A 406 0.57 13.98 7.12
CA THR A 406 1.94 13.56 7.41
C THR A 406 2.98 14.32 6.58
N ASN A 407 2.67 14.67 5.34
CA ASN A 407 3.58 15.43 4.48
C ASN A 407 3.67 16.91 4.84
N ASN A 408 2.56 17.50 5.30
CA ASN A 408 2.48 18.90 5.70
C ASN A 408 3.22 19.18 7.01
N THR A 409 3.37 18.17 7.88
CA THR A 409 3.98 18.30 9.22
C THR A 409 5.50 18.15 9.24
N VAL A 410 6.14 17.98 8.08
CA VAL A 410 7.60 17.86 7.95
C VAL A 410 8.13 18.63 6.74
N LYS A 411 9.38 19.07 6.84
CA LYS A 411 10.10 19.72 5.74
C LYS A 411 10.31 18.74 4.58
N GLN A 412 10.37 19.25 3.35
CA GLN A 412 10.48 18.47 2.12
C GLN A 412 11.60 17.42 2.17
N ARG A 413 12.78 17.78 2.69
CA ARG A 413 13.94 16.88 2.86
C ARG A 413 13.65 15.66 3.75
N GLN A 414 12.78 15.81 4.74
CA GLN A 414 12.49 14.78 5.75
C GLN A 414 11.25 13.94 5.40
N ARG A 415 10.47 14.31 4.36
CA ARG A 415 9.23 13.60 3.99
C ARG A 415 9.44 12.12 3.65
N GLY A 416 10.58 11.77 3.03
CA GLY A 416 10.89 10.37 2.72
C GLY A 416 11.02 9.51 3.99
N ALA A 417 11.78 10.01 4.97
CA ALA A 417 11.98 9.35 6.26
C ALA A 417 10.67 9.31 7.09
N ALA A 418 9.95 10.43 7.15
CA ALA A 418 8.66 10.52 7.85
C ALA A 418 7.62 9.54 7.27
N ASN A 419 7.48 9.49 5.95
CA ASN A 419 6.57 8.53 5.30
C ASN A 419 7.00 7.07 5.51
N GLY A 420 8.30 6.77 5.42
CA GLY A 420 8.82 5.43 5.68
C GLY A 420 8.52 4.98 7.11
N PHE A 421 8.67 5.89 8.07
CA PHE A 421 8.27 5.68 9.46
C PHE A 421 6.76 5.47 9.59
N SER A 422 5.92 6.40 9.13
CA SER A 422 4.46 6.32 9.26
C SER A 422 3.91 5.04 8.61
N VAL A 423 4.40 4.66 7.43
CA VAL A 423 3.99 3.41 6.75
C VAL A 423 4.38 2.15 7.54
N SER A 424 5.51 2.18 8.25
CA SER A 424 5.94 1.08 9.11
C SER A 424 5.02 0.93 10.31
N VAL A 425 4.72 2.02 11.02
CA VAL A 425 3.78 2.01 12.16
C VAL A 425 2.38 1.60 11.70
N VAL A 426 1.89 2.17 10.60
CA VAL A 426 0.59 1.82 10.02
C VAL A 426 0.51 0.35 9.64
N SER A 427 1.63 -0.27 9.24
CA SER A 427 1.64 -1.71 8.92
C SER A 427 1.36 -2.58 10.14
N VAL A 428 1.78 -2.17 11.35
CA VAL A 428 1.44 -2.86 12.61
C VAL A 428 -0.07 -2.81 12.84
N PHE A 429 -0.68 -1.63 12.70
CA PHE A 429 -2.14 -1.48 12.83
C PHE A 429 -2.89 -2.24 11.72
N LYS A 430 -2.37 -2.27 10.50
CA LYS A 430 -2.93 -3.09 9.42
C LYS A 430 -2.83 -4.59 9.69
N ALA A 431 -1.85 -5.04 10.47
CA ALA A 431 -1.74 -6.44 10.89
C ALA A 431 -2.79 -6.81 11.95
N ILE A 432 -3.18 -5.88 12.81
CA ILE A 432 -4.18 -6.11 13.85
C ILE A 432 -5.61 -6.13 13.26
N GLY A 433 -5.86 -5.30 12.25
CA GLY A 433 -7.21 -5.07 11.72
C GLY A 433 -7.98 -6.31 11.27
N PRO A 434 -7.45 -7.16 10.36
CA PRO A 434 -8.17 -8.35 9.92
C PRO A 434 -8.39 -9.37 11.04
N ALA A 435 -7.42 -9.57 11.94
CA ALA A 435 -7.55 -10.50 13.07
C ALA A 435 -8.62 -10.02 14.05
N ALA A 436 -8.58 -8.74 14.42
CA ALA A 436 -9.61 -8.14 15.26
C ALA A 436 -10.98 -8.18 14.58
N GLY A 437 -11.07 -7.85 13.28
CA GLY A 437 -12.29 -7.91 12.50
C GLY A 437 -12.88 -9.31 12.41
N GLY A 438 -12.05 -10.32 12.16
CA GLY A 438 -12.45 -11.73 12.09
C GLY A 438 -12.90 -12.29 13.45
N ILE A 439 -12.21 -11.93 14.55
CA ILE A 439 -12.62 -12.31 15.91
C ILE A 439 -13.97 -11.67 16.27
N VAL A 440 -14.14 -10.37 16.00
CA VAL A 440 -15.41 -9.67 16.25
C VAL A 440 -16.53 -10.24 15.38
N PHE A 441 -16.24 -10.60 14.13
CA PHE A 441 -17.20 -11.23 13.23
C PHE A 441 -17.62 -12.62 13.73
N ALA A 442 -16.69 -13.49 14.10
CA ALA A 442 -17.01 -14.81 14.67
C ALA A 442 -17.83 -14.68 15.96
N TRP A 443 -17.45 -13.74 16.83
CA TRP A 443 -18.18 -13.45 18.06
C TRP A 443 -19.62 -12.96 17.78
N ALA A 444 -19.80 -12.13 16.75
CA ALA A 444 -21.11 -11.68 16.32
C ALA A 444 -21.99 -12.83 15.84
N GLN A 445 -21.45 -13.78 15.07
CA GLN A 445 -22.21 -14.95 14.61
C GLN A 445 -22.71 -15.83 15.77
N THR A 446 -21.94 -15.97 16.86
CA THR A 446 -22.39 -16.72 18.04
C THR A 446 -23.49 -16.04 18.87
N ARG A 447 -23.84 -14.78 18.57
CA ARG A 447 -24.72 -13.93 19.40
C ARG A 447 -25.84 -13.28 18.60
N GLN A 448 -26.41 -14.00 17.64
CA GLN A 448 -27.47 -13.46 16.80
C GLN A 448 -28.74 -13.07 17.58
N ASP A 449 -29.13 -13.86 18.59
CA ASP A 449 -30.35 -13.64 19.38
C ASP A 449 -30.17 -12.71 20.60
N ALA A 450 -29.06 -11.97 20.67
CA ALA A 450 -28.79 -11.10 21.81
C ALA A 450 -29.73 -9.88 21.85
N TRP A 451 -30.29 -9.59 23.03
CA TRP A 451 -31.22 -8.46 23.24
C TRP A 451 -30.58 -7.07 23.09
N PHE A 452 -29.27 -6.96 23.34
CA PHE A 452 -28.49 -5.73 23.22
C PHE A 452 -27.35 -5.94 22.22
N LEU A 453 -27.34 -5.13 21.15
CA LEU A 453 -26.44 -5.28 19.99
C LEU A 453 -26.44 -6.72 19.43
N PRO A 454 -27.48 -7.09 18.66
CA PRO A 454 -27.50 -8.36 17.93
C PRO A 454 -26.24 -8.50 17.07
N GLY A 455 -25.82 -9.75 16.81
CA GLY A 455 -24.60 -10.07 16.04
C GLY A 455 -24.41 -9.17 14.81
N ASP A 456 -25.45 -9.05 14.00
CA ASP A 456 -25.46 -8.23 12.78
C ASP A 456 -25.04 -6.78 13.01
N HIS A 457 -25.48 -6.18 14.11
CA HIS A 457 -25.18 -4.79 14.46
C HIS A 457 -23.85 -4.64 15.19
N LEU A 458 -23.40 -5.67 15.92
CA LEU A 458 -22.19 -5.64 16.73
C LEU A 458 -20.93 -5.36 15.90
N VAL A 459 -20.83 -6.00 14.73
CA VAL A 459 -19.65 -5.89 13.88
C VAL A 459 -19.48 -4.47 13.34
N PHE A 460 -20.56 -3.87 12.83
CA PHE A 460 -20.53 -2.50 12.30
C PHE A 460 -20.47 -1.45 13.42
N PHE A 461 -21.03 -1.74 14.60
CA PHE A 461 -20.85 -0.91 15.78
C PHE A 461 -19.37 -0.78 16.16
N PHE A 462 -18.63 -1.91 16.20
CA PHE A 462 -17.20 -1.89 16.47
C PHE A 462 -16.43 -1.03 15.46
N LEU A 463 -16.72 -1.18 14.16
CA LEU A 463 -16.12 -0.33 13.12
C LEU A 463 -16.44 1.16 13.33
N ASN A 464 -17.67 1.49 13.75
CA ASN A 464 -18.09 2.86 14.04
C ASN A 464 -17.37 3.48 15.24
N VAL A 465 -17.06 2.70 16.27
CA VAL A 465 -16.23 3.18 17.40
C VAL A 465 -14.89 3.68 16.89
N PHE A 466 -14.21 2.94 16.01
CA PHE A 466 -12.95 3.39 15.42
C PHE A 466 -13.11 4.60 14.50
N ALA A 467 -14.20 4.68 13.73
CA ALA A 467 -14.49 5.88 12.93
C ALA A 467 -14.69 7.12 13.82
N PHE A 468 -15.36 6.98 14.97
CA PHE A 468 -15.57 8.07 15.92
C PHE A 468 -14.27 8.47 16.64
N LEU A 469 -13.48 7.50 17.10
CA LEU A 469 -12.15 7.75 17.67
C LEU A 469 -11.25 8.49 16.67
N THR A 470 -11.34 8.11 15.40
CA THR A 470 -10.64 8.78 14.31
C THR A 470 -11.06 10.24 14.18
N VAL A 471 -12.37 10.53 14.22
CA VAL A 471 -12.87 11.91 14.21
C VAL A 471 -12.36 12.70 15.42
N ILE A 472 -12.45 12.15 16.63
CA ILE A 472 -11.97 12.78 17.87
C ILE A 472 -10.47 13.12 17.76
N SER A 473 -9.67 12.18 17.27
CA SER A 473 -8.22 12.36 17.12
C SER A 473 -7.84 13.50 16.16
N THR A 474 -8.76 14.02 15.36
CA THR A 474 -8.48 15.16 14.47
C THR A 474 -8.69 16.52 15.13
N PHE A 475 -9.24 16.58 16.35
CA PHE A 475 -9.49 17.84 17.07
C PHE A 475 -8.27 18.27 17.90
N GLU A 476 -8.20 19.58 18.19
CA GLU A 476 -7.24 20.13 19.15
C GLU A 476 -7.61 19.67 20.57
N PRO A 477 -6.64 19.39 21.45
CA PRO A 477 -5.20 19.65 21.32
C PRO A 477 -4.41 18.52 20.61
N PHE A 478 -5.04 17.43 20.20
CA PHE A 478 -4.33 16.27 19.67
C PHE A 478 -3.66 16.55 18.32
N LEU A 479 -4.44 16.97 17.31
CA LEU A 479 -3.94 17.30 15.98
C LEU A 479 -3.90 18.83 15.80
N PRO A 480 -2.70 19.44 15.70
CA PRO A 480 -2.57 20.87 15.50
C PRO A 480 -3.11 21.30 14.12
N ARG A 481 -3.79 22.45 14.05
CA ARG A 481 -4.24 23.02 12.76
C ARG A 481 -3.11 23.33 11.78
N SER A 482 -1.89 23.49 12.26
CA SER A 482 -0.70 23.66 11.41
C SER A 482 -0.49 22.48 10.46
N ALA A 483 -1.00 21.28 10.78
CA ALA A 483 -0.95 20.12 9.89
C ALA A 483 -1.78 20.28 8.60
N ASP A 484 -2.76 21.19 8.58
CA ASP A 484 -3.63 21.40 7.40
C ASP A 484 -2.94 22.21 6.30
N LYS A 485 -1.89 22.96 6.63
CA LYS A 485 -1.10 23.76 5.70
C LYS A 485 0.29 23.17 5.51
N LEU A 486 0.83 23.32 4.31
CA LEU A 486 2.23 23.01 4.04
C LEU A 486 3.12 23.84 4.99
N MET A 487 4.04 23.17 5.69
CA MET A 487 5.07 23.87 6.45
C MET A 487 5.87 24.76 5.49
N GLU A 488 5.84 26.08 5.73
CA GLU A 488 6.57 27.05 4.92
C GLU A 488 8.08 26.79 5.03
N GLU A 489 8.77 26.82 3.89
CA GLU A 489 10.23 26.77 3.87
C GLU A 489 10.73 28.16 4.26
N ASP A 490 11.63 28.24 5.24
CA ASP A 490 12.36 29.47 5.54
C ASP A 490 13.21 29.80 4.29
N ILE A 491 12.74 30.74 3.45
CA ILE A 491 13.42 31.20 2.23
C ILE A 491 14.64 32.03 2.58
#